data_AF-A0A537XQ45-F1
#
_entry.id   AF-A0A537XQ45-F1
#
_cell.length_a   1.000
_cell.length_b   1.000
_cell.length_c   1.000
_cell.angle_alpha   90.00
_cell.angle_beta   90.00
_cell.angle_gamma   90.00
#
_symmetry.space_group_name_H-M   'P 1'
#
loop_
_entity.id
_entity.type
_entity.pdbx_description
1 polymer ?
#
loop_
_entity_poly.entity_id
_entity_poly.type
_entity_poly.pdbx_seq_one_letter_code
_entity_poly.pdbx_strand_id
1 'polypeptide(L)'
;MDRSEDRSQVSVVGPGTKIEGTVVAAGSLRVEGEVKGKITAEGEVSLTPQGRVEANIQAGSITLAGRVKGNLTAKGNVSLPADSRLDGNIRGHNADVGGIVMGSIVVKGTAKLGPRARVEGDITSSSLAIAEGAVFIGRSIMGDEASRDGETTPRVEARQGAR
;
A
#
# COMPACT_ATOMS: atom_id res chain seq x y z
N MET A 1 -28.20 -26.57 -7.97
CA MET A 1 -28.06 -25.30 -7.22
C MET A 1 -26.62 -24.89 -7.37
N ASP A 2 -26.32 -23.92 -8.24
CA ASP A 2 -25.16 -23.04 -8.04
C ASP A 2 -25.40 -21.77 -8.86
N ARG A 3 -25.84 -20.73 -8.18
CA ARG A 3 -26.07 -19.41 -8.75
C ARG A 3 -25.94 -18.38 -7.63
N SER A 4 -24.77 -18.39 -6.99
CA SER A 4 -24.27 -17.25 -6.24
C SER A 4 -23.97 -16.15 -7.25
N GLU A 5 -24.98 -15.32 -7.53
CA GLU A 5 -24.80 -14.03 -8.19
C GLU A 5 -23.85 -13.19 -7.33
N ASP A 6 -22.57 -13.18 -7.71
CA ASP A 6 -21.60 -12.21 -7.23
C ASP A 6 -22.04 -10.82 -7.73
N ARG A 7 -22.88 -10.14 -6.94
CA ARG A 7 -23.20 -8.72 -7.13
C ARG A 7 -22.12 -7.82 -6.54
N SER A 8 -20.86 -8.25 -6.52
CA SER A 8 -19.78 -7.29 -6.41
C SER A 8 -19.81 -6.43 -7.69
N GLN A 9 -20.04 -5.13 -7.56
CA GLN A 9 -19.85 -4.20 -8.68
C GLN A 9 -18.35 -4.17 -8.96
N VAL A 10 -17.90 -5.09 -9.81
CA VAL A 10 -16.52 -5.16 -10.29
C VAL A 10 -16.47 -4.44 -11.61
N SER A 11 -15.89 -3.25 -11.60
CA SER A 11 -15.51 -2.58 -12.84
C SER A 11 -14.28 -3.27 -13.40
N VAL A 12 -14.39 -3.87 -14.59
CA VAL A 12 -13.26 -4.51 -15.27
C VAL A 12 -12.75 -3.58 -16.36
N VAL A 13 -11.48 -3.22 -16.27
CA VAL A 13 -10.75 -2.51 -17.32
C VAL A 13 -10.09 -3.55 -18.20
N GLY A 14 -10.66 -3.81 -19.37
CA GLY A 14 -10.21 -4.88 -20.27
C GLY A 14 -8.82 -4.63 -20.87
N PRO A 15 -8.16 -5.70 -21.38
CA PRO A 15 -6.85 -5.60 -22.00
C PRO A 15 -6.91 -4.70 -23.24
N GLY A 16 -5.95 -3.78 -23.36
CA GLY A 16 -5.93 -2.76 -24.43
C GLY A 16 -6.70 -1.47 -24.12
N THR A 17 -7.36 -1.39 -22.96
CA THR A 17 -7.96 -0.13 -22.50
C THR A 17 -6.87 0.76 -21.92
N LYS A 18 -6.76 1.99 -22.44
CA LYS A 18 -5.90 3.03 -21.86
C LYS A 18 -6.78 4.07 -21.19
N ILE A 19 -6.62 4.22 -19.89
CA ILE A 19 -7.35 5.21 -19.12
C ILE A 19 -6.42 6.36 -18.80
N GLU A 20 -6.81 7.58 -19.18
CA GLU A 20 -6.09 8.80 -18.84
C GLU A 20 -7.05 9.76 -18.12
N GLY A 21 -6.77 10.08 -16.86
CA GLY A 21 -7.60 11.00 -16.07
C GLY A 21 -7.89 10.50 -14.65
N THR A 22 -9.10 10.80 -14.15
CA THR A 22 -9.55 10.37 -12.82
C THR A 22 -10.59 9.27 -12.94
N VAL A 23 -10.30 8.11 -12.37
CA VAL A 23 -11.20 6.96 -12.26
C VAL A 23 -11.79 6.93 -10.87
N VAL A 24 -13.11 6.86 -10.77
CA VAL A 24 -13.81 6.69 -9.49
C VAL A 24 -14.68 5.44 -9.59
N ALA A 25 -14.40 4.46 -8.73
CA ALA A 25 -15.15 3.22 -8.62
C ALA A 25 -15.77 3.12 -7.22
N ALA A 26 -17.09 2.97 -7.15
CA ALA A 26 -17.79 2.76 -5.88
C ALA A 26 -17.65 1.32 -5.35
N GLY A 27 -17.15 0.39 -6.18
CA GLY A 27 -16.98 -1.01 -5.84
C GLY A 27 -15.54 -1.48 -6.01
N SER A 28 -15.39 -2.74 -6.37
CA SER A 28 -14.10 -3.34 -6.69
C SER A 28 -13.69 -2.99 -8.11
N LEU A 29 -12.39 -2.83 -8.36
CA LEU A 29 -11.85 -2.48 -9.66
C LEU A 29 -10.83 -3.55 -10.06
N ARG A 30 -11.05 -4.18 -11.21
CA ARG A 30 -10.07 -5.05 -11.85
C ARG A 30 -9.43 -4.34 -13.02
N VAL A 31 -8.11 -4.30 -13.06
CA VAL A 31 -7.35 -3.60 -14.09
C VAL A 31 -6.46 -4.57 -14.87
N GLU A 32 -6.76 -4.69 -16.17
CA GLU A 32 -6.03 -5.51 -17.15
C GLU A 32 -5.34 -4.68 -18.24
N GLY A 33 -5.55 -3.36 -18.23
CA GLY A 33 -5.02 -2.41 -19.22
C GLY A 33 -3.97 -1.44 -18.67
N GLU A 34 -3.83 -0.31 -19.36
CA GLU A 34 -2.97 0.80 -18.95
C GLU A 34 -3.78 1.88 -18.25
N VAL A 35 -3.33 2.37 -17.09
CA VAL A 35 -4.00 3.47 -16.38
C VAL A 35 -3.00 4.55 -16.02
N LYS A 36 -3.29 5.79 -16.44
CA LYS A 36 -2.54 6.99 -16.10
C LYS A 36 -3.44 8.03 -15.43
N GLY A 37 -2.99 8.58 -14.30
CA GLY A 37 -3.70 9.66 -13.61
C GLY A 37 -4.02 9.35 -12.15
N LYS A 38 -5.30 9.36 -11.78
CA LYS A 38 -5.76 9.09 -10.40
C LYS A 38 -6.82 8.01 -10.40
N ILE A 39 -6.70 7.01 -9.52
CA ILE A 39 -7.67 5.95 -9.33
C ILE A 39 -8.18 6.05 -7.89
N THR A 40 -9.49 6.17 -7.72
CA THR A 40 -10.17 6.12 -6.42
C THR A 40 -11.15 4.97 -6.45
N ALA A 41 -10.98 4.01 -5.54
CA ALA A 41 -11.91 2.90 -5.35
C ALA A 41 -12.35 2.84 -3.89
N GLU A 42 -13.62 2.55 -3.62
CA GLU A 42 -14.06 2.30 -2.24
C GLU A 42 -13.76 0.87 -1.79
N GLY A 43 -13.78 -0.09 -2.73
CA GLY A 43 -13.53 -1.50 -2.48
C GLY A 43 -12.09 -1.94 -2.69
N GLU A 44 -11.93 -3.12 -3.30
CA GLU A 44 -10.64 -3.72 -3.63
C GLU A 44 -10.20 -3.36 -5.06
N VAL A 45 -8.95 -2.94 -5.22
CA VAL A 45 -8.33 -2.79 -6.54
C VAL A 45 -7.44 -4.00 -6.79
N SER A 46 -7.79 -4.78 -7.81
CA SER A 46 -7.00 -5.90 -8.29
C SER A 46 -6.34 -5.55 -9.63
N LEU A 47 -5.02 -5.67 -9.67
CA LEU A 47 -4.20 -5.41 -10.84
C LEU A 47 -3.64 -6.74 -11.34
N THR A 48 -3.75 -6.96 -12.64
CA THR A 48 -3.27 -8.18 -13.30
C THR A 48 -1.83 -7.99 -13.80
N PRO A 49 -1.03 -9.08 -13.92
CA PRO A 49 0.39 -8.99 -14.28
C PRO A 49 0.71 -8.25 -15.58
N GLN A 50 -0.26 -8.23 -16.52
CA GLN A 50 -0.16 -7.54 -17.80
C GLN A 50 -0.50 -6.04 -17.71
N GLY A 51 -1.16 -5.62 -16.62
CA GLY A 51 -1.56 -4.25 -16.38
C GLY A 51 -0.37 -3.36 -16.06
N ARG A 52 -0.41 -2.13 -16.60
CA ARG A 52 0.59 -1.10 -16.34
C ARG A 52 -0.10 0.12 -15.76
N VAL A 53 0.26 0.49 -14.53
CA VAL A 53 -0.34 1.64 -13.86
C VAL A 53 0.70 2.69 -13.59
N GLU A 54 0.46 3.89 -14.12
CA GLU A 54 1.23 5.11 -13.87
C GLU A 54 0.30 6.15 -13.24
N ALA A 55 -0.14 5.90 -12.00
CA ALA A 55 -1.20 6.67 -11.37
C ALA A 55 -1.07 6.70 -9.84
N ASN A 56 -1.76 7.68 -9.22
CA ASN A 56 -2.01 7.67 -7.78
C ASN A 56 -3.24 6.82 -7.49
N ILE A 57 -3.07 5.71 -6.79
CA ILE A 57 -4.16 4.78 -6.47
C ILE A 57 -4.58 4.98 -5.02
N GLN A 58 -5.88 5.19 -4.80
CA GLN A 58 -6.48 5.26 -3.49
C GLN A 58 -7.59 4.21 -3.38
N ALA A 59 -7.44 3.24 -2.48
CA ALA A 59 -8.43 2.19 -2.30
C ALA A 59 -8.58 1.72 -0.85
N GLY A 60 -9.61 0.93 -0.58
CA GLY A 60 -9.72 0.20 0.68
C GLY A 60 -8.61 -0.84 0.80
N SER A 61 -8.60 -1.79 -0.14
CA SER A 61 -7.61 -2.86 -0.26
C SER A 61 -6.99 -2.84 -1.65
N ILE A 62 -5.70 -3.15 -1.75
CA ILE A 62 -5.00 -3.13 -3.04
C ILE A 62 -4.24 -4.44 -3.22
N THR A 63 -4.53 -5.15 -4.30
CA THR A 63 -3.83 -6.35 -4.72
C THR A 63 -3.16 -6.07 -6.06
N LEU A 64 -1.83 -6.01 -6.08
CA LEU A 64 -1.05 -5.60 -7.24
C LEU A 64 -0.23 -6.76 -7.83
N ALA A 65 -0.76 -7.52 -8.78
CA ALA A 65 0.09 -8.39 -9.60
C ALA A 65 0.47 -7.60 -10.86
N GLY A 66 1.76 -7.33 -11.13
CA GLY A 66 2.16 -6.55 -12.32
C GLY A 66 3.02 -5.32 -12.03
N ARG A 67 3.13 -4.40 -13.00
CA ARG A 67 4.01 -3.22 -12.93
C ARG A 67 3.23 -1.96 -12.57
N VAL A 68 3.59 -1.36 -11.44
CA VAL A 68 2.98 -0.12 -10.95
C VAL A 68 4.06 0.92 -10.70
N LYS A 69 3.83 2.14 -11.19
CA LYS A 69 4.68 3.30 -10.95
C LYS A 69 3.82 4.44 -10.41
N GLY A 70 4.09 4.92 -9.21
CA GLY A 70 3.31 6.00 -8.59
C GLY A 70 3.10 5.86 -7.10
N ASN A 71 2.17 6.64 -6.54
CA ASN A 71 1.85 6.59 -5.11
C ASN A 71 0.62 5.72 -4.86
N LEU A 72 0.74 4.77 -3.94
CA LEU A 72 -0.34 3.91 -3.52
C LEU A 72 -0.78 4.28 -2.11
N THR A 73 -2.08 4.52 -1.93
CA THR A 73 -2.69 4.82 -0.64
C THR A 73 -3.81 3.83 -0.37
N ALA A 74 -3.54 2.83 0.47
CA ALA A 74 -4.55 1.89 0.92
C ALA A 74 -5.02 2.26 2.33
N LYS A 75 -6.34 2.22 2.58
CA LYS A 75 -6.86 2.38 3.95
C LYS A 75 -6.63 1.12 4.79
N GLY A 76 -6.61 -0.05 4.16
CA GLY A 76 -6.45 -1.35 4.80
C GLY A 76 -5.12 -2.01 4.45
N ASN A 77 -5.23 -3.19 3.83
CA ASN A 77 -4.12 -4.05 3.45
C ASN A 77 -3.69 -3.82 1.99
N VAL A 78 -2.38 -3.80 1.78
CA VAL A 78 -1.74 -3.87 0.47
C VAL A 78 -1.16 -5.26 0.32
N SER A 79 -1.52 -5.98 -0.74
CA SER A 79 -0.91 -7.26 -1.10
C SER A 79 -0.21 -7.13 -2.45
N LEU A 80 1.06 -7.50 -2.46
CA LEU A 80 1.95 -7.45 -3.60
C LEU A 80 2.45 -8.88 -3.85
N PRO A 81 1.79 -9.69 -4.67
CA PRO A 81 2.25 -11.04 -5.01
C PRO A 81 3.67 -11.05 -5.59
N ALA A 82 4.27 -12.24 -5.74
CA ALA A 82 5.65 -12.39 -6.25
C ALA A 82 5.87 -11.78 -7.65
N ASP A 83 4.83 -11.72 -8.48
CA ASP A 83 4.89 -11.15 -9.84
C ASP A 83 4.76 -9.62 -9.87
N SER A 84 4.70 -8.99 -8.70
CA SER A 84 4.56 -7.54 -8.57
C SER A 84 5.91 -6.81 -8.68
N ARG A 85 5.89 -5.69 -9.37
CA ARG A 85 6.97 -4.70 -9.43
C ARG A 85 6.39 -3.33 -9.18
N LEU A 86 6.86 -2.69 -8.11
CA LEU A 86 6.40 -1.37 -7.71
C LEU A 86 7.57 -0.40 -7.69
N ASP A 87 7.39 0.74 -8.36
CA ASP A 87 8.32 1.87 -8.35
C ASP A 87 7.56 3.11 -7.81
N GLY A 88 7.79 3.45 -6.55
CA GLY A 88 7.14 4.60 -5.92
C GLY A 88 6.86 4.42 -4.43
N ASN A 89 5.91 5.21 -3.92
CA ASN A 89 5.64 5.28 -2.49
C ASN A 89 4.39 4.48 -2.12
N ILE A 90 4.48 3.70 -1.06
CA ILE A 90 3.36 2.93 -0.51
C ILE A 90 2.95 3.56 0.82
N ARG A 91 1.66 3.86 0.98
CA ARG A 91 1.05 4.28 2.23
C ARG A 91 -0.12 3.38 2.58
N GLY A 92 -0.14 2.85 3.79
CA GLY A 92 -1.31 2.12 4.28
C GLY A 92 -1.21 1.62 5.71
N HIS A 93 -2.09 0.69 6.09
CA HIS A 93 -2.06 0.09 7.42
C HIS A 93 -1.16 -1.14 7.45
N ASN A 94 -1.40 -2.11 6.58
CA ASN A 94 -0.59 -3.32 6.49
C ASN A 94 -0.09 -3.51 5.05
N ALA A 95 1.14 -3.98 4.90
CA ALA A 95 1.70 -4.33 3.60
C ALA A 95 2.20 -5.76 3.63
N ASP A 96 1.77 -6.57 2.67
CA ASP A 96 2.30 -7.89 2.37
C ASP A 96 3.03 -7.81 1.03
N VAL A 97 4.35 -7.89 1.08
CA VAL A 97 5.24 -7.73 -0.06
C VAL A 97 5.85 -9.07 -0.37
N GLY A 98 5.44 -9.69 -1.47
CA GLY A 98 6.04 -10.92 -2.03
C GLY A 98 6.88 -10.68 -3.28
N GLY A 99 6.74 -9.52 -3.94
CA GLY A 99 7.46 -9.15 -5.17
C GLY A 99 8.57 -8.11 -4.96
N ILE A 100 8.84 -7.31 -5.98
CA ILE A 100 9.91 -6.31 -5.96
C ILE A 100 9.32 -4.92 -5.73
N VAL A 101 9.82 -4.20 -4.73
CA VAL A 101 9.41 -2.82 -4.42
C VAL A 101 10.64 -1.93 -4.42
N MET A 102 10.61 -0.86 -5.20
CA MET A 102 11.61 0.20 -5.21
C MET A 102 10.95 1.51 -4.78
N GLY A 103 11.40 2.10 -3.67
CA GLY A 103 10.87 3.37 -3.14
C GLY A 103 10.58 3.33 -1.65
N SER A 104 9.77 4.28 -1.18
CA SER A 104 9.48 4.44 0.27
C SER A 104 8.19 3.75 0.67
N ILE A 105 8.25 2.85 1.65
CA ILE A 105 7.09 2.15 2.22
C ILE A 105 6.79 2.77 3.59
N VAL A 106 5.59 3.30 3.77
CA VAL A 106 5.14 3.86 5.05
C VAL A 106 3.85 3.14 5.46
N VAL A 107 3.93 2.28 6.47
CA VAL A 107 2.77 1.57 7.01
C VAL A 107 2.64 1.74 8.51
N LYS A 108 1.41 1.94 9.00
CA LYS A 108 1.17 2.13 10.45
C LYS A 108 1.19 0.82 11.24
N GLY A 109 0.94 -0.30 10.58
CA GLY A 109 0.85 -1.62 11.20
C GLY A 109 2.06 -2.47 10.86
N THR A 110 1.79 -3.62 10.23
CA THR A 110 2.83 -4.61 9.93
C THR A 110 3.20 -4.59 8.45
N ALA A 111 4.49 -4.51 8.16
CA ALA A 111 5.07 -4.83 6.86
C ALA A 111 5.58 -6.28 6.89
N LYS A 112 4.97 -7.15 6.11
CA LYS A 112 5.39 -8.53 5.91
C LYS A 112 6.09 -8.65 4.58
N LEU A 113 7.30 -9.19 4.58
CA LEU A 113 8.06 -9.52 3.38
C LEU A 113 8.02 -11.04 3.22
N GLY A 114 7.47 -11.52 2.11
CA GLY A 114 7.45 -12.93 1.75
C GLY A 114 8.80 -13.44 1.24
N PRO A 115 8.96 -14.76 1.02
CA PRO A 115 10.26 -15.38 0.74
C PRO A 115 11.00 -14.91 -0.52
N ARG A 116 10.28 -14.31 -1.47
CA ARG A 116 10.83 -13.76 -2.73
C ARG A 116 10.77 -12.24 -2.80
N ALA A 117 10.43 -11.61 -1.68
CA ALA A 117 10.29 -10.17 -1.60
C ALA A 117 11.65 -9.51 -1.74
N ARG A 118 11.73 -8.47 -2.56
CA ARG A 118 12.91 -7.63 -2.68
C ARG A 118 12.52 -6.18 -2.55
N VAL A 119 12.89 -5.55 -1.45
CA VAL A 119 12.57 -4.15 -1.18
C VAL A 119 13.85 -3.33 -1.20
N GLU A 120 13.88 -2.31 -2.04
CA GLU A 120 14.99 -1.37 -2.19
C GLU A 120 14.50 0.06 -1.93
N GLY A 121 14.87 0.64 -0.78
CA GLY A 121 14.44 1.95 -0.36
C GLY A 121 14.17 2.05 1.15
N ASP A 122 13.45 3.08 1.56
CA ASP A 122 13.19 3.37 2.97
C ASP A 122 11.88 2.73 3.44
N ILE A 123 11.90 1.96 4.54
CA ILE A 123 10.71 1.36 5.12
C ILE A 123 10.44 1.96 6.49
N THR A 124 9.31 2.64 6.64
CA THR A 124 8.75 3.02 7.94
C THR A 124 7.58 2.11 8.29
N SER A 125 7.72 1.36 9.39
CA SER A 125 6.65 0.46 9.86
C SER A 125 6.72 0.24 11.37
N SER A 126 5.58 0.02 12.02
CA SER A 126 5.55 -0.34 13.44
C SER A 126 6.07 -1.76 13.69
N SER A 127 5.81 -2.68 12.78
CA SER A 127 6.32 -4.04 12.83
C SER A 127 6.78 -4.48 11.45
N LEU A 128 7.97 -5.06 11.36
CA LEU A 128 8.54 -5.62 10.14
C LEU A 128 8.78 -7.12 10.34
N ALA A 129 8.16 -7.94 9.52
CA ALA A 129 8.34 -9.39 9.50
C ALA A 129 8.96 -9.79 8.16
N ILE A 130 10.12 -10.44 8.20
CA ILE A 130 10.88 -10.82 7.01
C ILE A 130 10.94 -12.35 6.95
N ALA A 131 10.36 -12.93 5.92
CA ALA A 131 10.46 -14.36 5.67
C ALA A 131 11.84 -14.74 5.12
N GLU A 132 12.22 -16.00 5.27
CA GLU A 132 13.48 -16.53 4.75
C GLU A 132 13.58 -16.34 3.23
N GLY A 133 14.69 -15.74 2.77
CA GLY A 133 14.92 -15.43 1.34
C GLY A 133 14.52 -14.02 0.90
N ALA A 134 13.80 -13.27 1.74
CA ALA A 134 13.51 -11.87 1.46
C ALA A 134 14.77 -11.01 1.54
N VAL A 135 14.88 -10.04 0.63
CA VAL A 135 16.02 -9.12 0.53
C VAL A 135 15.52 -7.70 0.77
N PHE A 136 16.05 -7.04 1.79
CA PHE A 136 15.79 -5.63 2.06
C PHE A 136 17.09 -4.82 1.95
N ILE A 137 17.08 -3.74 1.17
CA ILE A 137 18.22 -2.85 0.94
C ILE A 137 17.76 -1.41 1.14
N GLY A 138 18.19 -0.78 2.23
CA GLY A 138 17.92 0.63 2.48
C GLY A 138 17.79 0.92 3.97
N ARG A 139 17.14 2.03 4.32
CA ARG A 139 16.95 2.41 5.72
C ARG A 139 15.59 1.93 6.21
N SER A 140 15.58 1.13 7.26
CA SER A 140 14.33 0.83 7.97
C SER A 140 14.24 1.71 9.21
N ILE A 141 13.12 2.41 9.35
CA ILE A 141 12.76 3.16 10.55
C ILE A 141 11.58 2.43 11.16
N MET A 142 11.83 1.71 12.25
CA MET A 142 10.77 1.10 13.04
C MET A 142 10.43 2.04 14.18
N GLY A 143 9.19 2.50 14.21
CA GLY A 143 8.73 3.45 15.20
C GLY A 143 7.37 4.00 14.81
N ASP A 144 6.57 4.29 15.81
CA ASP A 144 5.29 4.96 15.62
C ASP A 144 5.58 6.40 15.16
N GLU A 145 5.52 6.68 13.85
CA GLU A 145 5.58 8.06 13.35
C GLU A 145 4.38 8.90 13.82
N ALA A 146 3.41 8.32 14.55
CA ALA A 146 2.44 9.06 15.34
C ALA A 146 2.96 9.55 16.70
N SER A 147 4.24 9.32 17.05
CA SER A 147 4.86 9.73 18.32
C SER A 147 5.96 10.79 18.16
N ARG A 148 6.02 11.51 17.04
CA ARG A 148 6.98 12.62 16.85
C ARG A 148 6.36 14.01 16.73
N ASP A 149 5.10 14.18 17.12
CA ASP A 149 4.49 15.48 17.43
C ASP A 149 3.86 15.41 18.83
N GLY A 150 4.68 15.54 19.87
CA GLY A 150 4.16 15.50 21.23
C GLY A 150 5.16 15.37 22.37
N GLU A 151 6.38 15.87 22.24
CA GLU A 151 7.25 16.07 23.40
C GLU A 151 7.58 17.55 23.59
N THR A 152 6.54 18.34 23.87
CA THR A 152 6.70 19.56 24.67
C THR A 152 6.28 19.17 26.07
N THR A 153 7.24 18.84 26.92
CA THR A 153 7.03 18.64 28.35
C THR A 153 6.40 19.91 28.94
N PRO A 154 5.16 19.94 29.46
CA PRO A 154 4.82 20.94 30.44
C PRO A 154 5.46 20.48 31.75
N ARG A 155 6.57 21.15 32.12
CA ARG A 155 7.19 20.98 33.42
C ARG A 155 6.14 21.30 34.49
N VAL A 156 5.75 20.25 35.20
CA VAL A 156 4.75 20.22 36.27
C VAL A 156 5.02 21.33 37.29
N GLU A 157 3.95 22.07 37.63
CA GLU A 157 3.89 22.92 38.80
C GLU A 157 4.31 22.14 40.05
N ALA A 158 5.32 22.64 40.76
CA ALA A 158 5.51 22.35 42.17
C ALA A 158 5.06 23.59 42.95
N ARG A 159 3.79 23.59 43.37
CA ARG A 159 3.34 24.39 44.51
C ARG A 159 3.64 23.63 45.81
N GLN A 160 3.88 24.41 46.87
CA GLN A 160 4.02 24.08 48.30
C GLN A 160 5.44 23.64 48.72
N GLY A 161 6.09 24.19 49.76
CA GLY A 161 5.75 25.15 50.82
C GLY A 161 6.90 25.18 51.85
N ALA A 162 6.74 25.94 52.95
CA ALA A 162 7.64 26.15 54.10
C ALA A 162 8.74 27.22 53.88
N ARG A 163 8.85 28.29 54.67
CA ARG A 163 8.50 28.54 56.08
C ARG A 163 8.04 29.98 56.28
#